data_AF-A0A2H9ME22-F1
#
_entry.id   AF-A0A2H9ME22-F1
#
_cell.length_a   1.000
_cell.length_b   1.000
_cell.length_c   1.000
_cell.angle_alpha   90.00
_cell.angle_beta   90.00
_cell.angle_gamma   90.00
#
_symmetry.space_group_name_H-M   'P 1'
#
loop_
_entity.id
_entity.type
_entity.pdbx_description
1 polymer ?
#
loop_
_entity_poly.entity_id
_entity_poly.type
_entity_poly.pdbx_seq_one_letter_code
_entity_poly.pdbx_strand_id
1 'polypeptide(L)'
;ENKQFVGPYRSLSPNRRILRSTTIPIRNKNRLIGLLCLNMDINRIVQTEEFLKPFVHFEDQKISNGDLEKSGTTLLSNLKDQIFEEAILKVETKGEIPQKEKNKFLVKDLYQKDFFALKDSVEFVAKKLRVSIFTIYNYIRELKNEKGGKGGEEHNRKNS
;
A
#
# COMPACT_ATOMS: atom_id res chain seq x y z
N GLU A 1 6.81 -11.82 37.76
CA GLU A 1 6.33 -13.07 37.15
C GLU A 1 7.24 -13.49 36.01
N ASN A 2 7.66 -14.76 35.96
CA ASN A 2 8.56 -15.28 34.92
C ASN A 2 7.70 -15.69 33.71
N LYS A 3 7.32 -14.73 32.84
CA LYS A 3 6.49 -15.00 31.66
C LYS A 3 7.19 -16.04 30.77
N GLN A 4 6.52 -17.18 30.56
CA GLN A 4 7.06 -18.31 29.79
C GLN A 4 7.10 -18.04 28.27
N PHE A 5 6.43 -17.01 27.79
CA PHE A 5 6.43 -16.58 26.38
C PHE A 5 6.01 -15.11 26.25
N VAL A 6 6.28 -14.51 25.09
CA VAL A 6 5.89 -13.15 24.71
C VAL A 6 4.93 -13.25 23.52
N GLY A 7 3.68 -12.82 23.71
CA GLY A 7 2.66 -12.77 22.66
C GLY A 7 1.28 -13.25 23.12
N PRO A 8 0.33 -13.38 22.18
CA PRO A 8 0.47 -13.09 20.76
C PRO A 8 0.60 -11.57 20.48
N TYR A 9 1.44 -11.20 19.51
CA TYR A 9 1.58 -9.81 19.03
C TYR A 9 1.55 -9.75 17.51
N ARG A 10 1.22 -8.57 16.97
CA ARG A 10 1.23 -8.33 15.52
C ARG A 10 2.66 -8.06 15.05
N SER A 11 3.07 -8.71 13.97
CA SER A 11 4.33 -8.41 13.27
C SER A 11 4.12 -8.42 11.75
N LEU A 12 5.18 -8.11 10.99
CA LEU A 12 5.16 -8.14 9.53
C LEU A 12 6.21 -9.13 9.01
N SER A 13 5.84 -9.91 8.00
CA SER A 13 6.81 -10.72 7.24
C SER A 13 7.68 -9.82 6.35
N PRO A 14 8.79 -10.33 5.78
CA PRO A 14 9.59 -9.59 4.80
C PRO A 14 8.77 -9.10 3.60
N ASN A 15 7.77 -9.89 3.20
CA ASN A 15 6.83 -9.55 2.12
C ASN A 15 5.63 -8.71 2.64
N ARG A 16 5.79 -8.05 3.81
CA ARG A 16 4.81 -7.18 4.47
C ARG A 16 3.45 -7.81 4.77
N ARG A 17 3.40 -9.13 4.94
CA ARG A 17 2.18 -9.82 5.37
C ARG A 17 1.98 -9.66 6.87
N ILE A 18 0.74 -9.42 7.29
CA ILE A 18 0.35 -9.40 8.71
C ILE A 18 0.53 -10.78 9.34
N LEU A 19 1.34 -10.83 10.41
CA LEU A 19 1.58 -12.04 11.17
C LEU A 19 1.04 -11.90 12.60
N ARG A 20 0.46 -12.98 13.12
CA ARG A 20 0.25 -13.18 14.57
C ARG A 20 1.43 -13.99 15.09
N SER A 21 2.23 -13.38 15.95
CA SER A 21 3.52 -13.91 16.38
C SER A 21 3.56 -14.18 17.88
N THR A 22 4.26 -15.22 18.27
CA THR A 22 4.58 -15.55 19.66
C THR A 22 6.04 -15.96 19.75
N THR A 23 6.77 -15.41 20.73
CA THR A 23 8.18 -15.74 20.98
C THR A 23 8.32 -16.47 22.31
N ILE A 24 8.94 -17.64 22.29
CA ILE A 24 9.15 -18.50 23.46
C ILE A 24 10.65 -18.56 23.74
N PRO A 25 11.14 -18.05 24.89
CA PRO A 25 12.53 -18.17 25.28
C PRO A 25 12.87 -19.62 25.67
N ILE A 26 13.88 -20.20 25.02
CA ILE A 26 14.41 -21.51 25.35
C ILE A 26 15.57 -21.31 26.35
N ARG A 27 15.46 -21.96 27.51
CA ARG A 27 16.46 -21.84 28.59
C ARG A 27 17.03 -23.20 28.96
N ASN A 28 18.32 -23.25 29.24
CA ASN A 28 19.00 -24.38 29.88
C ASN A 28 19.53 -23.91 31.24
N LYS A 29 19.07 -24.52 32.35
CA LYS A 29 19.46 -24.12 33.72
C LYS A 29 19.39 -22.59 33.91
N ASN A 30 18.24 -21.99 33.58
CA ASN A 30 17.96 -20.54 33.57
C ASN A 30 18.74 -19.67 32.57
N ARG A 31 19.81 -20.18 31.94
CA ARG A 31 20.52 -19.48 30.86
C ARG A 31 19.67 -19.47 29.59
N LEU A 32 19.43 -18.29 29.03
CA LEU A 32 18.79 -18.14 27.71
C LEU A 32 19.74 -18.69 26.64
N ILE A 33 19.26 -19.65 25.85
CA ILE A 33 20.04 -20.30 24.79
C ILE A 33 19.39 -20.16 23.40
N GLY A 34 18.16 -19.65 23.33
CA GLY A 34 17.49 -19.42 22.06
C GLY A 34 16.09 -18.83 22.21
N LEU A 35 15.49 -18.53 21.07
CA LEU A 35 14.11 -18.05 20.95
C LEU A 35 13.40 -18.90 19.89
N LEU A 36 12.27 -19.49 20.23
CA LEU A 36 11.36 -20.10 19.27
C LEU A 36 10.27 -19.09 18.90
N CYS A 37 10.22 -18.69 17.64
CA CYS A 37 9.23 -17.75 17.15
C CYS A 37 8.18 -18.49 16.31
N LEU A 38 6.93 -18.48 16.76
CA LEU A 38 5.79 -18.99 16.01
C LEU A 38 5.13 -17.81 15.29
N ASN A 39 5.12 -17.83 13.96
CA ASN A 39 4.60 -16.75 13.12
C ASN A 39 3.49 -17.28 12.21
N MET A 40 2.26 -16.83 12.40
CA MET A 40 1.11 -17.23 11.59
C MET A 40 0.69 -16.10 10.66
N ASP A 41 0.61 -16.36 9.35
CA ASP A 41 0.00 -15.44 8.39
C ASP A 41 -1.51 -15.39 8.62
N ILE A 42 -2.02 -14.21 8.99
CA ILE A 42 -3.43 -14.00 9.33
C ILE A 42 -4.15 -13.11 8.31
N ASN A 43 -3.56 -12.79 7.15
CA ASN A 43 -4.19 -11.86 6.20
C ASN A 43 -5.58 -12.31 5.75
N ARG A 44 -5.74 -13.60 5.46
CA ARG A 44 -7.05 -14.15 5.07
C ARG A 44 -8.07 -14.07 6.20
N ILE A 45 -7.64 -14.25 7.45
CA ILE A 45 -8.52 -14.16 8.61
C ILE A 45 -8.99 -12.71 8.78
N VAL A 46 -8.08 -11.75 8.68
CA VAL A 46 -8.40 -10.31 8.73
C VAL A 46 -9.36 -9.93 7.60
N GLN A 47 -9.11 -10.38 6.36
CA GLN A 47 -10.01 -10.12 5.23
C GLN A 47 -11.40 -10.72 5.45
N THR A 48 -11.49 -11.94 5.97
CA THR A 48 -12.77 -12.57 6.28
C THR A 48 -13.49 -11.84 7.42
N GLU A 49 -12.77 -11.40 8.45
CA GLU A 49 -13.34 -10.58 9.53
C GLU A 49 -13.92 -9.29 8.97
N GLU A 50 -13.16 -8.54 8.16
CA GLU A 50 -13.61 -7.31 7.51
C GLU A 50 -14.83 -7.56 6.61
N PHE A 51 -14.85 -8.67 5.88
CA PHE A 51 -15.98 -9.07 5.05
C PHE A 51 -17.22 -9.41 5.88
N LEU A 52 -17.07 -10.08 7.03
CA LEU A 52 -18.19 -10.49 7.88
C LEU A 52 -18.71 -9.36 8.78
N LYS A 53 -17.86 -8.38 9.09
CA LYS A 53 -18.16 -7.27 10.02
C LYS A 53 -19.49 -6.55 9.74
N PRO A 54 -19.88 -6.24 8.49
CA PRO A 54 -21.16 -5.59 8.21
C PRO A 54 -22.38 -6.48 8.50
N PHE A 55 -22.25 -7.80 8.35
CA PHE A 55 -23.35 -8.74 8.54
C PHE A 55 -23.66 -9.01 10.01
N VAL A 56 -22.69 -8.76 10.90
CA VAL A 56 -22.80 -8.97 12.35
C VAL A 56 -22.90 -7.67 13.14
N HIS A 57 -22.83 -6.52 12.45
CA HIS A 57 -23.05 -5.21 13.05
C HIS A 57 -24.53 -4.85 12.93
N PHE A 58 -25.25 -4.96 14.04
CA PHE A 58 -26.60 -4.44 14.15
C PHE A 58 -26.52 -2.94 14.40
N GLU A 59 -27.33 -2.16 13.68
CA GLU A 59 -27.51 -0.74 13.95
C GLU A 59 -28.20 -0.57 15.31
N ASP A 60 -27.44 -0.68 16.40
CA ASP A 60 -27.89 -0.08 17.65
C ASP A 60 -27.94 1.42 17.41
N GLN A 61 -29.14 1.97 17.54
CA GLN A 61 -29.47 3.38 17.36
C GLN A 61 -28.58 4.26 18.25
N LYS A 62 -27.45 4.68 17.70
CA LYS A 62 -26.69 5.94 17.90
C LYS A 62 -25.28 5.73 17.35
N ILE A 63 -25.18 5.61 16.03
CA ILE A 63 -23.90 5.79 15.35
C ILE A 63 -23.56 7.28 15.46
N SER A 64 -22.63 7.60 16.36
CA SER A 64 -21.78 8.77 16.18
C SER A 64 -21.06 8.57 14.84
N ASN A 65 -21.28 9.48 13.88
CA ASN A 65 -20.77 9.45 12.51
C ASN A 65 -19.23 9.38 12.37
N GLY A 66 -18.48 9.24 13.48
CA GLY A 66 -17.02 9.23 13.50
C GLY A 66 -16.34 7.87 13.25
N ASP A 67 -17.03 6.73 13.34
CA ASP A 67 -16.37 5.41 13.29
C ASP A 67 -16.50 4.68 11.93
N LEU A 68 -17.54 4.97 11.15
CA LEU A 68 -17.67 4.49 9.76
C LEU A 68 -16.65 5.17 8.83
N GLU A 69 -16.38 6.47 9.02
CA GLU A 69 -15.33 7.17 8.26
C GLU A 69 -13.94 6.64 8.59
N LYS A 70 -13.64 6.29 9.85
CA LYS A 70 -12.33 5.72 10.22
C LYS A 70 -12.10 4.35 9.60
N SER A 71 -13.12 3.49 9.53
CA SER A 71 -12.96 2.15 8.93
C SER A 71 -12.76 2.23 7.40
N GLY A 72 -13.51 3.10 6.72
CA GLY A 72 -13.34 3.34 5.28
C GLY A 72 -12.00 4.00 4.94
N THR A 73 -11.63 5.05 5.67
CA THR A 73 -10.34 5.75 5.47
C THR A 73 -9.14 4.85 5.75
N THR A 74 -9.21 3.97 6.76
CA THR A 74 -8.14 3.00 7.06
C THR A 74 -8.00 1.95 5.95
N LEU A 75 -9.11 1.45 5.40
CA LEU A 75 -9.09 0.51 4.28
C LEU A 75 -8.53 1.17 3.01
N LEU A 76 -8.98 2.38 2.69
CA LEU A 76 -8.47 3.17 1.56
C LEU A 76 -6.98 3.53 1.72
N SER A 77 -6.51 3.85 2.93
CA SER A 77 -5.08 4.07 3.17
C SER A 77 -4.27 2.79 3.00
N ASN A 78 -4.78 1.66 3.51
CA ASN A 78 -4.12 0.36 3.37
C ASN A 78 -4.01 -0.07 1.90
N LEU A 79 -5.05 0.18 1.09
CA LEU A 79 -5.03 -0.09 -0.35
C LEU A 79 -4.03 0.81 -1.10
N LYS A 80 -3.97 2.11 -0.77
CA LYS A 80 -2.99 3.02 -1.37
C LYS A 80 -1.56 2.57 -1.08
N ASP A 81 -1.28 2.19 0.16
CA ASP A 81 0.02 1.66 0.57
C ASP A 81 0.34 0.36 -0.18
N GLN A 82 -0.60 -0.58 -0.31
CA GLN A 82 -0.38 -1.83 -1.04
C GLN A 82 -0.04 -1.62 -2.52
N ILE A 83 -0.83 -0.80 -3.23
CA ILE A 83 -0.60 -0.53 -4.66
C ILE A 83 0.74 0.17 -4.87
N PHE A 84 1.10 1.10 -3.97
CA PHE A 84 2.36 1.82 -4.03
C PHE A 84 3.58 0.91 -3.82
N GLU A 85 3.53 0.00 -2.84
CA GLU A 85 4.61 -0.95 -2.58
C GLU A 85 4.79 -1.96 -3.73
N GLU A 86 3.70 -2.43 -4.33
CA GLU A 86 3.77 -3.28 -5.53
C GLU A 86 4.47 -2.55 -6.69
N ALA A 87 4.17 -1.26 -6.87
CA ALA A 87 4.79 -0.45 -7.90
C ALA A 87 6.30 -0.20 -7.64
N ILE A 88 6.71 -0.04 -6.37
CA ILE A 88 8.13 0.05 -6.00
C ILE A 88 8.88 -1.22 -6.37
N LEU A 89 8.35 -2.39 -6.01
CA LEU A 89 9.00 -3.68 -6.29
C LEU A 89 9.24 -3.88 -7.78
N LYS A 90 8.32 -3.42 -8.65
CA LYS A 90 8.50 -3.46 -10.11
C LYS A 90 9.57 -2.51 -10.64
N VAL A 91 9.84 -1.41 -9.95
CA VAL A 91 10.87 -0.44 -10.34
C VAL A 91 12.24 -0.88 -9.84
N GLU A 92 12.32 -1.50 -8.67
CA GLU A 92 13.57 -2.01 -8.10
C GLU A 92 14.19 -3.15 -8.92
N THR A 93 13.40 -3.91 -9.67
CA THR A 93 13.91 -4.95 -10.58
C THR A 93 14.59 -4.41 -11.85
N LYS A 94 14.53 -3.10 -12.12
CA LYS A 94 15.11 -2.48 -13.32
C LYS A 94 16.60 -2.11 -13.21
N GLY A 95 17.30 -2.55 -12.16
CA GLY A 95 18.73 -2.31 -11.98
C GLY A 95 19.09 -0.90 -11.49
N GLU A 96 20.35 -0.53 -11.62
CA GLU A 96 20.87 0.78 -11.17
C GLU A 96 20.56 1.90 -12.17
N ILE A 97 19.31 2.37 -12.15
CA ILE A 97 18.92 3.62 -12.81
C ILE A 97 18.89 4.80 -11.82
N PRO A 98 19.11 6.04 -12.29
CA PRO A 98 19.04 7.22 -11.43
C PRO A 98 17.71 7.35 -10.69
N GLN A 99 17.74 7.86 -9.46
CA GLN A 99 16.54 8.01 -8.62
C GLN A 99 15.41 8.80 -9.31
N LYS A 100 15.78 9.81 -10.11
CA LYS A 100 14.83 10.61 -10.90
C LYS A 100 14.07 9.74 -11.92
N GLU A 101 14.76 8.79 -12.56
CA GLU A 101 14.14 7.86 -13.51
C GLU A 101 13.29 6.83 -12.78
N LYS A 102 13.75 6.29 -11.64
CA LYS A 102 12.94 5.42 -10.77
C LYS A 102 11.62 6.09 -10.41
N ASN A 103 11.66 7.35 -10.00
CA ASN A 103 10.47 8.12 -9.64
C ASN A 103 9.53 8.28 -10.85
N LYS A 104 10.05 8.60 -12.05
CA LYS A 104 9.23 8.68 -13.27
C LYS A 104 8.57 7.34 -13.63
N PHE A 105 9.32 6.24 -13.57
CA PHE A 105 8.77 4.91 -13.84
C PHE A 105 7.68 4.52 -12.84
N LEU A 106 7.89 4.82 -11.55
CA LEU A 106 6.90 4.56 -10.52
C LEU A 106 5.61 5.35 -10.77
N VAL A 107 5.71 6.66 -11.03
CA VAL A 107 4.53 7.48 -11.35
C VAL A 107 3.83 6.98 -12.61
N LYS A 108 4.57 6.48 -13.60
CA LYS A 108 3.99 5.86 -14.81
C LYS A 108 3.20 4.59 -14.50
N ASP A 109 3.73 3.68 -13.68
CA ASP A 109 3.01 2.45 -13.28
C ASP A 109 1.74 2.80 -12.49
N LEU A 110 1.83 3.72 -11.53
CA LEU A 110 0.69 4.21 -10.75
C LEU A 110 -0.37 4.87 -11.64
N TYR A 111 0.06 5.66 -12.63
CA TYR A 111 -0.84 6.29 -13.59
C TYR A 111 -1.58 5.27 -14.48
N GLN A 112 -0.92 4.18 -14.87
CA GLN A 112 -1.55 3.12 -15.66
C GLN A 112 -2.57 2.29 -14.86
N LYS A 113 -2.48 2.30 -13.53
CA LYS A 113 -3.40 1.61 -12.61
C LYS A 113 -4.55 2.50 -12.13
N ASP A 114 -4.75 3.67 -12.74
CA ASP A 114 -5.74 4.68 -12.30
C ASP A 114 -5.60 5.10 -10.83
N PHE A 115 -4.40 4.97 -10.25
CA PHE A 115 -4.14 5.30 -8.85
C PHE A 115 -4.46 6.75 -8.52
N PHE A 116 -4.26 7.66 -9.49
CA PHE A 116 -4.49 9.08 -9.32
C PHE A 116 -5.98 9.50 -9.36
N ALA A 117 -6.89 8.56 -9.63
CA ALA A 117 -8.33 8.80 -9.45
C ALA A 117 -8.73 8.77 -7.96
N LEU A 118 -7.89 8.20 -7.10
CA LEU A 118 -8.13 8.17 -5.65
C LEU A 118 -7.93 9.56 -5.05
N LYS A 119 -8.81 9.94 -4.12
CA LYS A 119 -8.70 11.18 -3.32
C LYS A 119 -7.32 11.27 -2.65
N ASP A 120 -6.68 12.42 -2.64
CA ASP A 120 -5.37 12.69 -1.99
C ASP A 120 -4.20 11.78 -2.46
N SER A 121 -4.33 11.16 -3.63
CA SER A 121 -3.31 10.25 -4.20
C SER A 121 -2.01 10.96 -4.57
N VAL A 122 -2.09 12.21 -5.02
CA VAL A 122 -0.93 13.01 -5.44
C VAL A 122 -0.08 13.40 -4.23
N GLU A 123 -0.72 13.87 -3.17
CA GLU A 123 -0.13 14.21 -1.87
C GLU A 123 0.53 12.98 -1.24
N PHE A 124 -0.14 11.82 -1.33
CA PHE A 124 0.39 10.55 -0.85
C PHE A 124 1.70 10.17 -1.56
N VAL A 125 1.74 10.21 -2.89
CA VAL A 125 2.94 9.86 -3.68
C VAL A 125 4.06 10.87 -3.47
N ALA A 126 3.75 12.18 -3.46
CA ALA A 126 4.72 13.24 -3.21
C ALA A 126 5.43 13.05 -1.86
N LYS A 127 4.66 12.73 -0.81
CA LYS A 127 5.19 12.43 0.53
C LYS A 127 6.09 11.19 0.54
N LYS A 128 5.65 10.09 -0.09
CA LYS A 128 6.43 8.84 -0.12
C LYS A 128 7.74 8.99 -0.90
N LEU A 129 7.74 9.76 -1.99
CA LEU A 129 8.92 10.01 -2.83
C LEU A 129 9.78 11.19 -2.37
N ARG A 130 9.35 11.93 -1.35
CA ARG A 130 10.03 13.14 -0.84
C ARG A 130 10.27 14.18 -1.94
N VAL A 131 9.28 14.37 -2.80
CA VAL A 131 9.28 15.42 -3.85
C VAL A 131 8.08 16.35 -3.66
N SER A 132 8.09 17.49 -4.34
CA SER A 132 6.94 18.40 -4.29
C SER A 132 5.74 17.82 -5.04
N ILE A 133 4.54 18.23 -4.63
CA ILE A 133 3.28 17.94 -5.35
C ILE A 133 3.37 18.41 -6.81
N PHE A 134 4.01 19.56 -7.04
CA PHE A 134 4.27 20.10 -8.37
C PHE A 134 5.09 19.13 -9.24
N THR A 135 6.10 18.47 -8.69
CA THR A 135 6.89 17.46 -9.42
C THR A 135 6.04 16.28 -9.86
N ILE A 136 5.11 15.81 -9.02
CA ILE A 136 4.20 14.72 -9.38
C ILE A 136 3.24 15.15 -10.51
N TYR A 137 2.65 16.35 -10.40
CA TYR A 137 1.81 16.89 -11.48
C TYR A 137 2.58 17.04 -12.80
N ASN A 138 3.84 17.46 -12.76
CA ASN A 138 4.68 17.53 -13.96
C ASN A 138 4.84 16.17 -14.61
N TYR A 139 5.15 15.12 -13.83
CA TYR A 139 5.24 13.76 -14.37
C TYR A 139 3.92 13.28 -14.96
N ILE A 140 2.79 13.52 -14.28
CA ILE A 140 1.45 13.15 -14.79
C ILE A 140 1.15 13.90 -16.11
N ARG A 141 1.51 15.18 -16.20
CA ARG A 141 1.32 15.99 -17.40
C ARG A 141 2.16 15.48 -18.58
N GLU A 142 3.44 15.16 -18.35
CA GLU A 142 4.30 14.53 -19.35
C GLU A 142 3.64 13.25 -19.90
N LEU A 143 3.13 12.39 -19.02
CA LEU A 143 2.46 11.13 -19.40
C LEU A 143 1.15 11.33 -20.16
N LYS A 144 0.37 12.36 -19.83
CA LYS A 144 -0.86 12.73 -20.57
C LYS A 144 -0.53 13.18 -21.99
N ASN A 145 0.53 13.97 -22.15
CA ASN A 145 0.98 14.44 -23.46
C ASN A 145 1.53 13.27 -24.32
N GLU A 146 2.21 12.30 -23.72
CA GLU A 146 2.64 11.07 -24.40
C GLU A 146 1.46 10.23 -24.94
N LYS A 147 0.33 10.19 -24.22
CA LYS A 147 -0.88 9.46 -24.66
C LYS A 147 -1.73 10.26 -25.67
N GLY A 148 -1.72 11.59 -25.60
CA GLY A 148 -2.48 12.47 -26.49
C GLY A 148 -1.86 12.69 -27.88
N GLY A 149 -0.56 12.40 -28.05
CA GLY A 149 0.18 12.63 -29.31
C GLY A 149 0.06 11.55 -30.40
N LYS A 150 -0.88 10.60 -30.30
CA LYS A 150 -1.07 9.52 -31.29
C LYS A 150 -2.43 9.55 -32.01
N GLY A 151 -3.13 10.68 -32.05
CA GLY A 151 -4.52 10.74 -32.56
C GLY A 151 -4.91 11.98 -33.37
N GLY A 152 -3.98 12.75 -33.93
CA GLY A 152 -4.38 13.97 -34.65
C GLY A 152 -3.33 14.51 -35.59
N GLU A 153 -3.02 13.78 -36.66
CA GLU A 153 -2.36 14.35 -37.85
C GLU A 153 -2.50 13.40 -39.05
N GLU A 154 -3.72 13.22 -39.56
CA GLU A 154 -3.97 12.89 -40.97
C GLU A 154 -5.48 12.93 -41.23
N HIS A 155 -6.01 14.09 -41.59
CA HIS A 155 -7.13 14.27 -42.53
C HIS A 155 -7.37 15.77 -42.71
N ASN A 156 -6.49 16.44 -43.45
CA ASN A 156 -6.95 17.52 -44.32
C ASN A 156 -6.04 17.68 -45.54
N ARG A 157 -6.12 16.72 -46.45
CA ARG A 157 -5.87 16.94 -47.88
C ARG A 157 -7.17 16.57 -48.60
N LYS A 158 -7.97 17.58 -48.94
CA LYS A 158 -8.78 17.70 -50.17
C LYS A 158 -9.96 18.64 -49.92
N ASN A 159 -9.88 19.81 -50.55
CA ASN A 159 -10.92 20.46 -51.38
C ASN A 159 -10.44 21.91 -51.56
N SER A 160 -9.87 22.22 -52.73
CA SER A 160 -10.55 22.81 -53.89
C SER A 160 -11.07 24.21 -53.62
#